data_AF-A0A7W1GW69-F1
#
_entry.id   AF-A0A7W1GW69-F1
#
_cell.length_a   1.000
_cell.length_b   1.000
_cell.length_c   1.000
_cell.angle_alpha   90.00
_cell.angle_beta   90.00
_cell.angle_gamma   90.00
#
_symmetry.space_group_name_H-M   'P 1'
#
loop_
_entity.id
_entity.type
_entity.pdbx_description
1 polymer ?
#
loop_
_entity_poly.entity_id
_entity_poly.type
_entity_poly.pdbx_seq_one_letter_code
_entity_poly.pdbx_strand_id
1 'polypeptide(L)'
;MSSHHDHARMTIDMPFEEHKKLKTMAAFMGMSLKDLVLNCLRDNLLSDNEPNAKTLKAFKETEAGKDLVRCKDFGDFIEKLGFK
;
A
#
# COMPACT_ATOMS: atom_id res chain seq x y z
N MET A 1 -25.09 -28.34 1.99
CA MET A 1 -24.06 -29.34 2.36
C MET A 1 -22.95 -29.18 1.33
N SER A 2 -21.71 -28.76 1.58
CA SER A 2 -20.87 -28.57 2.78
C SER A 2 -19.98 -27.33 2.59
N SER A 3 -19.91 -26.44 3.58
CA SER A 3 -18.96 -25.32 3.60
C SER A 3 -17.58 -25.83 4.04
N HIS A 4 -16.72 -26.20 3.10
CA HIS A 4 -15.34 -26.57 3.39
C HIS A 4 -14.51 -25.31 3.72
N HIS A 5 -13.73 -25.38 4.79
CA HIS A 5 -12.94 -24.29 5.37
C HIS A 5 -11.96 -23.64 4.38
N ASP A 6 -12.12 -22.35 4.11
CA ASP A 6 -11.36 -21.57 3.12
C ASP A 6 -10.04 -20.98 3.68
N HIS A 7 -9.39 -21.67 4.61
CA HIS A 7 -8.18 -21.20 5.29
C HIS A 7 -7.10 -22.29 5.32
N ALA A 8 -5.94 -21.98 4.72
CA ALA A 8 -4.74 -22.81 4.82
C ALA A 8 -3.86 -22.37 6.00
N ARG A 9 -3.24 -23.34 6.68
CA ARG A 9 -2.26 -23.06 7.74
C ARG A 9 -0.87 -22.88 7.12
N MET A 10 -0.23 -21.77 7.46
CA MET A 10 1.15 -21.47 7.08
C MET A 10 2.05 -21.55 8.31
N THR A 11 3.16 -22.28 8.19
CA THR A 11 4.21 -22.36 9.19
C THR A 11 5.48 -21.76 8.59
N ILE A 12 6.12 -20.85 9.31
CA ILE A 12 7.37 -20.22 8.89
C ILE A 12 8.39 -20.43 10.00
N ASP A 13 9.45 -21.16 9.69
CA ASP A 13 10.60 -21.26 10.59
C ASP A 13 11.48 -20.02 10.40
N MET A 14 11.82 -19.38 11.51
CA MET A 14 12.66 -18.18 11.52
C MET A 14 13.49 -18.14 12.80
N PRO A 15 14.64 -17.44 12.81
CA PRO A 15 15.43 -17.34 14.01
C PRO A 15 14.70 -16.50 15.08
N PHE A 16 15.02 -16.80 16.34
CA PHE A 16 14.25 -16.33 17.49
C PHE A 16 14.21 -14.80 17.61
N GLU A 17 15.34 -14.15 17.32
CA GLU A 17 15.46 -12.70 17.43
C GLU A 17 14.60 -11.97 16.39
N GLU A 18 14.53 -12.49 15.18
CA GLU A 18 13.71 -11.98 14.09
C GLU A 18 12.22 -12.15 14.41
N HIS A 19 11.82 -13.31 14.95
CA HIS A 19 10.46 -13.53 15.42
C HIS A 19 10.06 -12.53 16.51
N LYS A 20 10.96 -12.26 17.47
CA LYS A 20 10.74 -11.29 18.56
C LYS A 20 10.58 -9.86 18.04
N LYS A 21 11.41 -9.45 17.09
CA LYS A 21 11.31 -8.14 16.42
C LYS A 21 9.98 -8.00 15.69
N LEU A 22 9.60 -9.01 14.91
CA LEU A 22 8.34 -9.01 14.15
C LEU A 22 7.11 -8.94 15.07
N LYS A 23 7.14 -9.69 16.18
CA LYS A 23 6.08 -9.66 17.20
C LYS A 23 5.96 -8.29 17.87
N THR A 24 7.09 -7.67 18.21
CA THR A 24 7.11 -6.32 18.80
C THR A 24 6.54 -5.28 17.83
N MET A 25 6.91 -5.38 16.54
CA MET A 25 6.40 -4.49 15.50
C MET A 25 4.89 -4.64 15.31
N ALA A 26 4.38 -5.87 15.26
CA ALA A 26 2.93 -6.12 15.17
C ALA A 26 2.17 -5.49 16.35
N ALA A 27 2.70 -5.66 17.57
CA ALA A 27 2.12 -5.06 18.78
C ALA A 27 2.15 -3.52 18.74
N PHE A 28 3.25 -2.92 18.29
CA PHE A 28 3.36 -1.47 18.13
C PHE A 28 2.33 -0.91 17.14
N MET A 29 2.07 -1.66 16.05
CA MET A 29 1.07 -1.29 15.04
C MET A 29 -0.37 -1.62 15.45
N GLY A 30 -0.59 -2.21 16.64
CA GLY A 30 -1.92 -2.59 17.11
C GLY A 30 -2.57 -3.73 16.33
N MET A 31 -1.77 -4.62 15.72
CA MET A 31 -2.27 -5.71 14.87
C MET A 31 -1.67 -7.06 15.25
N SER A 32 -2.29 -8.15 14.78
CA SER A 32 -1.75 -9.49 15.01
C SER A 32 -0.56 -9.78 14.09
N LEU A 33 0.31 -10.72 14.50
CA LEU A 33 1.41 -11.19 13.66
C LEU A 33 0.91 -11.76 12.32
N LYS A 34 -0.25 -12.43 12.34
CA LYS A 34 -0.93 -12.93 11.15
C LYS A 34 -1.29 -11.78 10.21
N ASP A 35 -1.91 -10.72 10.71
CA ASP A 35 -2.36 -9.60 9.89
C ASP A 35 -1.17 -8.82 9.31
N LEU A 36 -0.12 -8.65 10.10
CA LEU A 36 1.13 -8.04 9.63
C LEU A 36 1.72 -8.84 8.46
N VAL A 37 1.81 -10.17 8.59
CA VAL A 37 2.31 -11.05 7.52
C VAL A 37 1.41 -10.99 6.29
N LEU A 38 0.09 -11.12 6.46
CA LEU A 38 -0.86 -11.10 5.33
C LEU A 38 -0.87 -9.75 4.62
N ASN A 39 -0.75 -8.63 5.33
CA ASN A 39 -0.68 -7.31 4.72
C ASN A 39 0.62 -7.15 3.92
N CYS A 40 1.75 -7.56 4.49
CA CYS A 40 3.02 -7.55 3.77
C CYS A 40 2.95 -8.37 2.48
N LEU A 41 2.35 -9.57 2.53
CA LEU A 41 2.16 -10.40 1.33
C LEU A 41 1.23 -9.73 0.30
N ARG A 42 0.14 -9.09 0.74
CA ARG A 42 -0.77 -8.36 -0.16
C ARG A 42 -0.07 -7.20 -0.85
N ASP A 43 0.66 -6.39 -0.09
CA ASP A 43 1.29 -5.17 -0.59
C ASP A 43 2.50 -5.46 -1.48
N ASN A 44 3.20 -6.58 -1.29
CA ASN A 44 4.44 -6.87 -2.00
C ASN A 44 4.35 -7.98 -3.04
N LEU A 45 3.43 -8.95 -2.90
CA LEU A 45 3.32 -10.11 -3.81
C LEU A 45 2.02 -10.15 -4.62
N LEU A 46 0.95 -9.54 -4.12
CA LEU A 46 -0.36 -9.52 -4.78
C LEU A 46 -0.77 -8.11 -5.23
N SER A 47 0.15 -7.15 -5.10
CA SER A 47 -0.05 -5.78 -5.52
C SER A 47 0.12 -5.70 -7.04
N ASP A 48 -1.00 -5.75 -7.76
CA ASP A 48 -1.10 -5.19 -9.12
C ASP A 48 -1.07 -3.64 -9.11
N ASN A 49 -0.77 -3.02 -7.96
CA ASN A 49 -0.68 -1.57 -7.80
C ASN A 49 0.62 -0.97 -8.38
N GLU A 50 1.28 -1.66 -9.30
CA GLU A 50 2.31 -1.02 -10.10
C GLU A 50 1.66 0.10 -10.94
N PRO A 51 2.20 1.32 -10.89
CA PRO A 51 1.69 2.40 -11.73
C PRO A 51 1.70 1.98 -13.20
N ASN A 52 0.54 2.03 -13.85
CA ASN A 52 0.46 1.74 -15.28
C ASN A 52 1.25 2.78 -16.10
N ALA A 53 1.45 2.52 -17.40
CA ALA A 53 2.24 3.37 -18.27
C ALA A 53 1.79 4.85 -18.28
N LYS A 54 0.50 5.12 -18.11
CA LYS A 54 -0.03 6.49 -18.06
C LYS A 54 0.40 7.19 -16.77
N THR A 55 0.31 6.51 -15.62
CA THR A 55 0.74 7.05 -14.34
C THR A 55 2.25 7.28 -14.29
N LEU A 56 3.05 6.33 -14.80
CA LEU A 56 4.51 6.49 -14.89
C LEU A 56 4.91 7.67 -15.78
N LYS A 57 4.18 7.88 -16.88
CA LYS A 57 4.40 9.04 -17.75
C LYS A 57 4.09 10.35 -17.02
N ALA A 58 2.97 10.42 -16.29
CA ALA A 58 2.61 11.60 -15.51
C ALA A 58 3.66 11.93 -14.44
N PHE A 59 4.25 10.94 -13.78
CA PHE A 59 5.37 11.15 -12.85
C PHE A 59 6.58 11.79 -13.54
N LYS A 60 7.01 11.25 -14.69
CA LYS A 60 8.13 11.80 -15.47
C LYS A 60 7.88 13.23 -15.94
N GLU A 61 6.67 13.53 -16.39
CA GLU A 61 6.29 14.87 -16.84
C GLU A 61 6.27 15.87 -15.67
N THR A 62 5.74 15.44 -14.52
CA THR A 62 5.73 16.23 -13.28
C THR A 62 7.15 16.55 -12.81
N GLU A 63 8.04 15.56 -12.75
CA GLU A 63 9.45 15.73 -12.37
C GLU A 63 10.20 16.66 -13.34
N ALA A 64 9.87 16.60 -14.64
CA ALA A 64 10.42 17.49 -15.66
C ALA A 64 9.79 18.89 -15.66
N GLY A 65 8.85 19.18 -14.75
CA GLY A 65 8.15 20.46 -14.67
C GLY A 65 7.17 20.72 -15.83
N LYS A 66 6.76 19.68 -16.55
CA LYS A 66 5.83 19.76 -17.69
C LYS A 66 4.39 19.58 -17.22
N ASP A 67 3.48 20.28 -17.88
CA ASP A 67 2.02 20.17 -17.67
C ASP A 67 1.55 20.43 -16.21
N LEU A 68 2.32 21.24 -15.47
CA LEU A 68 2.00 21.63 -14.10
C LEU A 68 1.09 22.86 -14.07
N VAL A 69 -0.08 22.71 -13.45
CA VAL A 69 -0.97 23.83 -13.15
C VAL A 69 -0.69 24.35 -11.75
N ARG A 70 -0.21 25.59 -11.64
CA ARG A 70 0.02 26.24 -10.35
C ARG A 70 -1.27 26.83 -9.80
N CYS A 71 -1.47 26.66 -8.51
CA CYS A 71 -2.59 27.25 -7.77
C CYS A 71 -2.08 28.18 -6.68
N LYS A 72 -2.83 29.25 -6.39
CA LYS A 72 -2.49 30.23 -5.35
C LYS A 72 -2.86 29.73 -3.95
N ASP A 73 -4.01 29.08 -3.86
CA ASP A 73 -4.58 28.54 -2.63
C ASP A 73 -5.53 27.37 -2.95
N PHE A 74 -6.16 26.82 -1.91
CA PHE A 74 -7.08 25.70 -2.05
C PHE A 74 -8.37 26.06 -2.83
N GLY A 75 -8.84 27.31 -2.74
CA GLY A 75 -10.01 27.76 -3.50
C GLY A 75 -9.74 27.75 -5.01
N ASP A 76 -8.62 28.33 -5.42
CA ASP A 76 -8.14 28.33 -6.82
C ASP A 76 -7.89 26.91 -7.34
N PHE A 77 -7.44 25.97 -6.49
CA PHE A 77 -7.28 24.57 -6.84
C PHE A 77 -8.61 23.87 -7.15
N ILE A 78 -9.63 24.05 -6.30
CA ILE A 78 -10.96 23.46 -6.49
C ILE A 78 -11.63 24.01 -7.75
N GLU A 79 -11.50 25.31 -8.00
CA GLU A 79 -12.01 25.96 -9.22
C GLU A 79 -11.35 25.37 -10.48
N LYS A 80 -10.02 25.25 -10.50
CA LYS A 80 -9.26 24.68 -11.63
C LYS A 80 -9.51 23.20 -11.85
N LEU A 81 -9.89 22.44 -10.82
CA LEU A 81 -10.31 21.05 -10.92
C LEU A 81 -11.75 20.89 -11.45
N GLY A 82 -12.52 21.97 -11.52
CA GLY A 82 -13.89 21.97 -12.02
C GLY A 82 -14.92 21.43 -11.02
N PHE A 83 -14.58 21.38 -9.73
CA PHE A 83 -15.55 21.08 -8.68
C PHE A 83 -16.36 22.36 -8.38
N LYS A 84 -17.69 22.30 -8.56
CA LYS A 84 -18.64 23.37 -8.23
C LYS A 84 -19.34 23.09 -6.92
#